data_AF-A0A2D4IUU9-F1
#
_entry.id   AF-A0A2D4IUU9-F1
#
_cell.length_a   1.000
_cell.length_b   1.000
_cell.length_c   1.000
_cell.angle_alpha   90.00
_cell.angle_beta   90.00
_cell.angle_gamma   90.00
#
_symmetry.space_group_name_H-M   'P 1'
#
loop_
_entity.id
_entity.type
_entity.pdbx_description
1 polymer ?
#
loop_
_entity_poly.entity_id
_entity_poly.type
_entity_poly.pdbx_seq_one_letter_code
_entity_poly.pdbx_strand_id
1 'polypeptide(L)'
;ENTPVSPHRLALTMLIKIVKSLGCAYGCGEGHRGLSGDRLRHQAQNCLTKLYKLDKMQFRQTMRDYVNKDSLNNVVDFLHALLGFCMEPVTDNKAGFGNNFTTMDNKSTAQSIEGIIVSAMFKSLITRCASTTHELHSPENLGLYCDIRQLVQFIKEAHGNVFRRVALSALLDSTEKLIPGRKTEENTEQEPKPPGSKKSEVGSVVIDKGQLSSAPE
;
A
#
# COMPACT_ATOMS: atom_id res chain seq x y z
N GLU A 1 -7.91 -7.32 -21.86
CA GLU A 1 -7.57 -6.07 -22.59
C GLU A 1 -6.09 -5.77 -22.34
N ASN A 2 -5.29 -5.52 -23.39
CA ASN A 2 -3.85 -5.27 -23.26
C ASN A 2 -3.56 -3.77 -23.28
N THR A 3 -3.72 -3.10 -22.14
CA THR A 3 -3.23 -1.72 -21.97
C THR A 3 -1.71 -1.70 -22.19
N PRO A 4 -1.17 -0.84 -23.08
CA PRO A 4 0.26 -0.83 -23.37
C PRO A 4 1.07 -0.52 -22.11
N VAL A 5 2.13 -1.31 -21.86
CA VAL A 5 2.99 -1.14 -20.68
C VAL A 5 3.75 0.17 -20.81
N SER A 6 3.54 1.09 -19.86
CA SER A 6 4.22 2.39 -19.89
C SER A 6 5.75 2.24 -19.75
N PRO A 7 6.54 3.13 -20.38
CA PRO A 7 8.00 3.10 -20.26
C PRO A 7 8.50 3.19 -18.81
N HIS A 8 7.79 3.93 -17.96
CA HIS A 8 8.07 4.03 -16.51
C HIS A 8 7.84 2.71 -15.78
N ARG A 9 6.70 2.03 -16.03
CA ARG A 9 6.41 0.70 -15.44
C ARG A 9 7.40 -0.36 -15.92
N LEU A 10 7.81 -0.31 -17.19
CA LEU A 10 8.85 -1.18 -17.74
C LEU A 10 10.20 -0.94 -17.05
N ALA A 11 10.66 0.32 -17.00
CA ALA A 11 11.90 0.69 -16.34
C ALA A 11 11.91 0.33 -14.85
N LEU A 12 10.78 0.47 -14.15
CA LEU A 12 10.65 0.10 -12.74
C LEU A 12 10.70 -1.41 -12.54
N THR A 13 10.02 -2.19 -13.39
CA THR A 13 10.13 -3.66 -13.40
C THR A 13 11.57 -4.13 -13.70
N MET A 14 12.29 -3.42 -14.58
CA MET A 14 13.71 -3.69 -14.83
C MET A 14 14.57 -3.38 -13.60
N LEU A 15 14.35 -2.26 -12.90
CA LEU A 15 15.09 -1.93 -11.67
C LEU A 15 14.83 -2.93 -10.54
N ILE A 16 13.59 -3.41 -10.37
CA ILE A 16 13.25 -4.46 -9.41
C ILE A 16 14.10 -5.72 -9.67
N LYS A 17 14.17 -6.17 -10.92
CA LYS A 17 15.01 -7.30 -11.34
C LYS A 17 16.50 -7.05 -11.12
N ILE A 18 17.00 -5.84 -11.45
CA ILE A 18 18.39 -5.44 -11.24
C ILE A 18 18.75 -5.48 -9.76
N VAL A 19 17.95 -4.89 -8.87
CA VAL A 19 18.16 -4.92 -7.42
C VAL A 19 18.19 -6.36 -6.90
N LYS A 20 17.24 -7.21 -7.29
CA LYS A 20 17.28 -8.64 -6.92
C LYS A 20 18.56 -9.33 -7.41
N SER A 21 19.02 -9.09 -8.65
CA SER A 21 20.26 -9.70 -9.20
C SER A 21 21.56 -9.14 -8.62
N LEU A 22 21.54 -7.95 -8.02
CA LEU A 22 22.67 -7.44 -7.25
C LEU A 22 22.77 -8.14 -5.89
N GLY A 23 21.65 -8.61 -5.34
CA GLY A 23 21.60 -9.33 -4.07
C GLY A 23 21.92 -8.45 -2.86
N CYS A 24 21.81 -9.03 -1.67
CA CYS A 24 21.99 -8.33 -0.40
C CYS A 24 23.41 -7.75 -0.24
N ALA A 25 23.51 -6.52 0.29
CA ALA A 25 24.80 -5.87 0.59
C ALA A 25 25.64 -6.67 1.60
N TYR A 26 24.97 -7.36 2.54
CA TYR A 26 25.61 -8.20 3.56
C TYR A 26 26.03 -9.59 3.05
N GLY A 27 25.93 -9.86 1.74
CA GLY A 27 26.38 -11.12 1.14
C GLY A 27 25.43 -12.30 1.37
N CYS A 28 24.22 -12.08 1.88
CA CYS A 28 23.16 -13.09 1.95
C CYS A 28 22.81 -13.56 0.52
N GLY A 29 23.05 -14.83 0.23
CA GLY A 29 22.81 -15.47 -1.08
C GLY A 29 23.88 -15.22 -2.16
N GLU A 30 23.52 -15.54 -3.41
CA GLU A 30 24.27 -15.14 -4.60
C GLU A 30 24.00 -13.67 -4.94
N GLY A 31 25.05 -12.92 -5.31
CA GLY A 31 24.95 -11.50 -5.57
C GLY A 31 26.30 -10.83 -5.78
N HIS A 32 26.29 -9.59 -6.23
CA HIS A 32 27.49 -8.81 -6.54
C HIS A 32 28.10 -8.25 -5.25
N ARG A 33 29.27 -8.78 -4.84
CA ARG A 33 29.93 -8.42 -3.57
C ARG A 33 31.01 -7.35 -3.77
N GLY A 34 31.28 -6.59 -2.70
CA GLY A 34 32.29 -5.53 -2.67
C GLY A 34 31.97 -4.28 -3.49
N LEU A 35 32.93 -3.35 -3.52
CA LEU A 35 32.76 -1.94 -3.96
C LEU A 35 32.04 -1.75 -5.30
N SER A 36 32.21 -2.66 -6.26
CA SER A 36 31.52 -2.60 -7.55
C SER A 36 30.01 -2.87 -7.40
N GLY A 37 29.65 -3.91 -6.64
CA GLY A 37 28.27 -4.22 -6.29
C GLY A 37 27.60 -3.10 -5.48
N ASP A 38 28.32 -2.52 -4.51
CA ASP A 38 27.79 -1.45 -3.67
C ASP A 38 27.57 -0.14 -4.46
N ARG A 39 28.46 0.18 -5.40
CA ARG A 39 28.25 1.28 -6.36
C ARG A 39 27.03 1.04 -7.24
N LEU A 40 26.79 -0.20 -7.69
CA LEU A 40 25.61 -0.57 -8.48
C LEU A 40 24.32 -0.53 -7.65
N ARG A 41 24.33 -0.98 -6.38
CA ARG A 41 23.21 -0.82 -5.44
C ARG A 41 22.86 0.65 -5.25
N HIS A 42 23.85 1.49 -4.98
CA HIS A 42 23.66 2.93 -4.83
C HIS A 42 23.14 3.59 -6.12
N GLN A 43 23.62 3.16 -7.28
CA GLN A 43 23.09 3.61 -8.57
C GLN A 43 21.62 3.17 -8.79
N ALA A 44 21.26 1.94 -8.42
CA ALA A 44 19.88 1.45 -8.50
C ALA A 44 18.93 2.24 -7.57
N GLN A 45 19.33 2.51 -6.32
CA GLN A 45 18.57 3.35 -5.38
C GLN A 45 18.35 4.77 -5.93
N ASN A 46 19.36 5.36 -6.58
CA ASN A 46 19.24 6.65 -7.26
C ASN A 46 18.26 6.58 -8.45
N CYS A 47 18.26 5.50 -9.23
CA CYS A 47 17.32 5.30 -10.33
C CYS A 47 15.88 5.10 -9.84
N LEU A 48 15.65 4.32 -8.77
CA LEU A 48 14.34 4.20 -8.13
C LEU A 48 13.83 5.55 -7.63
N THR A 49 14.71 6.34 -6.99
CA THR A 49 14.41 7.71 -6.52
C THR A 49 14.01 8.64 -7.68
N LYS A 50 14.67 8.52 -8.85
CA LYS A 50 14.33 9.28 -10.06
C LYS A 50 12.97 8.86 -10.62
N LEU A 51 12.68 7.56 -10.75
CA LEU A 51 11.36 7.09 -11.22
C LEU A 51 10.22 7.50 -10.29
N TYR A 52 10.41 7.45 -8.96
CA TYR A 52 9.40 7.95 -8.03
C TYR A 52 9.16 9.46 -8.16
N LYS A 53 10.21 10.25 -8.41
CA LYS A 53 10.08 11.70 -8.66
C LYS A 53 9.36 12.02 -9.98
N LEU A 54 9.53 11.18 -11.01
CA LEU A 54 8.85 11.33 -12.32
C LEU A 54 7.36 11.02 -12.25
N ASP A 55 6.96 9.88 -11.66
CA ASP A 55 5.55 9.57 -11.39
C ASP A 55 5.40 8.82 -10.06
N LYS A 56 4.90 9.54 -9.06
CA LYS A 56 4.63 9.03 -7.71
C LYS A 56 3.45 8.05 -7.67
N MET A 57 2.46 8.21 -8.54
CA MET A 57 1.26 7.38 -8.58
C MET A 57 1.55 6.05 -9.26
N GLN A 58 2.12 6.09 -10.47
CA GLN A 58 2.47 4.89 -11.22
C GLN A 58 3.59 4.08 -10.57
N PHE A 59 4.54 4.72 -9.88
CA PHE A 59 5.53 4.02 -9.05
C PHE A 59 4.87 3.21 -7.93
N ARG A 60 4.01 3.85 -7.13
CA ARG A 60 3.32 3.17 -6.01
C ARG A 60 2.33 2.11 -6.48
N GLN A 61 1.66 2.33 -7.61
CA GLN A 61 0.81 1.30 -8.21
C GLN A 61 1.64 0.11 -8.72
N THR A 62 2.75 0.35 -9.42
CA THR A 62 3.63 -0.72 -9.92
C THR A 62 4.21 -1.56 -8.77
N MET A 63 4.56 -0.94 -7.64
CA MET A 63 5.01 -1.67 -6.45
C MET A 63 3.89 -2.54 -5.83
N ARG A 64 2.64 -2.07 -5.77
CA ARG A 64 1.48 -2.90 -5.37
C ARG A 64 1.20 -4.02 -6.37
N ASP A 65 1.24 -3.71 -7.66
CA ASP A 65 1.06 -4.67 -8.75
C ASP A 65 2.10 -5.80 -8.67
N TYR A 66 3.35 -5.49 -8.36
CA TYR A 66 4.42 -6.47 -8.16
C TYR A 66 4.10 -7.40 -6.98
N VAL A 67 3.74 -6.83 -5.83
CA VAL A 67 3.31 -7.62 -4.65
C VAL A 67 2.10 -8.49 -4.94
N ASN A 68 1.17 -8.05 -5.80
CA ASN A 68 -0.06 -8.78 -6.08
C ASN A 68 0.09 -9.86 -7.18
N LYS A 69 1.09 -9.75 -8.06
CA LYS A 69 1.19 -10.56 -9.30
C LYS A 69 2.39 -11.50 -9.35
N ASP A 70 3.40 -11.32 -8.51
CA ASP A 70 4.57 -12.20 -8.44
C ASP A 70 4.49 -13.20 -7.27
N SER A 71 5.41 -14.17 -7.21
CA SER A 71 5.52 -15.10 -6.08
C SER A 71 5.96 -14.39 -4.80
N LEU A 72 5.55 -14.91 -3.63
CA LEU A 72 5.98 -14.34 -2.34
C LEU A 72 7.52 -14.41 -2.20
N ASN A 73 8.16 -15.49 -2.68
CA ASN A 73 9.63 -15.57 -2.78
C ASN A 73 10.22 -14.38 -3.54
N ASN A 74 9.81 -14.12 -4.79
CA ASN A 74 10.35 -13.00 -5.57
C ASN A 74 10.13 -11.63 -4.89
N VAL A 75 8.97 -11.43 -4.25
CA VAL A 75 8.65 -10.19 -3.52
C VAL A 75 9.55 -10.02 -2.29
N VAL A 76 9.77 -11.09 -1.52
CA VAL A 76 10.63 -11.10 -0.33
C VAL A 76 12.10 -10.98 -0.71
N ASP A 77 12.58 -11.68 -1.74
CA ASP A 77 13.93 -11.56 -2.29
C ASP A 77 14.27 -10.11 -2.72
N PHE A 78 13.34 -9.44 -3.40
CA PHE A 78 13.52 -8.05 -3.80
C PHE A 78 13.61 -7.13 -2.58
N LEU A 79 12.73 -7.31 -1.58
CA LEU A 79 12.78 -6.54 -0.34
C LEU A 79 14.04 -6.86 0.49
N HIS A 80 14.54 -8.09 0.43
CA HIS A 80 15.78 -8.52 1.08
C HIS A 80 16.99 -7.85 0.43
N ALA A 81 17.10 -7.90 -0.90
CA ALA A 81 18.17 -7.24 -1.65
C ALA A 81 18.13 -5.70 -1.55
N LEU A 82 16.93 -5.11 -1.36
CA LEU A 82 16.72 -3.67 -1.19
C LEU A 82 17.01 -3.17 0.24
N LEU A 83 16.53 -3.89 1.26
CA LEU A 83 16.51 -3.43 2.66
C LEU A 83 17.61 -4.06 3.53
N GLY A 84 18.15 -5.22 3.13
CA GLY A 84 19.21 -5.91 3.87
C GLY A 84 18.77 -6.57 5.18
N PHE A 85 17.48 -6.88 5.36
CA PHE A 85 16.91 -7.32 6.65
C PHE A 85 17.44 -8.66 7.22
N CYS A 86 18.35 -9.38 6.53
CA CYS A 86 19.04 -10.54 7.10
C CYS A 86 20.04 -10.18 8.21
N MET A 87 20.43 -8.91 8.35
CA MET A 87 21.14 -8.43 9.52
C MET A 87 20.15 -7.97 10.59
N GLU A 88 20.20 -8.62 11.75
CA GLU A 88 19.55 -8.09 12.96
C GLU A 88 20.18 -6.72 13.29
N PRO A 89 19.39 -5.64 13.45
CA PRO A 89 19.94 -4.34 13.78
C PRO A 89 20.59 -4.42 15.16
N VAL A 90 21.86 -4.01 15.27
CA VAL A 90 22.63 -4.11 16.51
C VAL A 90 21.95 -3.31 17.62
N THR A 91 21.27 -4.01 18.51
CA THR A 91 20.57 -3.45 19.66
C THR A 91 21.56 -3.13 20.77
N ASP A 92 22.25 -2.00 20.63
CA ASP A 92 22.67 -1.26 21.83
C ASP A 92 21.48 -1.17 22.79
N ASN A 93 21.68 -1.54 24.05
CA ASN A 93 20.61 -1.97 24.98
C ASN A 93 19.68 -0.85 25.51
N LYS A 94 19.21 0.06 24.64
CA LYS A 94 18.06 0.95 24.88
C LYS A 94 16.76 0.21 24.63
N ALA A 95 16.40 -0.63 25.59
CA ALA A 95 15.11 -1.30 25.63
C ALA A 95 13.94 -0.30 25.74
N GLY A 96 12.79 -0.68 25.18
CA GLY A 96 11.49 -0.07 25.47
C GLY A 96 10.96 0.95 24.45
N PHE A 97 9.72 0.73 24.03
CA PHE A 97 8.77 1.73 23.52
C PHE A 97 9.37 2.93 22.75
N GLY A 98 9.75 2.68 21.49
CA GLY A 98 10.10 3.73 20.52
C GLY A 98 8.90 4.61 20.18
N ASN A 99 8.68 5.65 20.99
CA ASN A 99 7.52 6.55 21.01
C ASN A 99 7.44 7.53 19.82
N ASN A 100 7.51 6.99 18.60
CA ASN A 100 7.29 7.70 17.33
C ASN A 100 5.79 8.04 17.12
N PHE A 101 5.15 8.63 18.12
CA PHE A 101 3.77 9.13 18.13
C PHE A 101 3.73 10.67 18.04
N THR A 102 4.82 11.36 18.37
CA THR A 102 4.85 12.82 18.57
C THR A 102 5.28 13.64 17.35
N THR A 103 5.79 13.03 16.27
CA THR A 103 6.05 13.71 14.99
C THR A 103 4.78 13.89 14.16
N MET A 104 3.81 14.60 14.73
CA MET A 104 2.65 15.16 14.03
C MET A 104 2.94 16.61 13.58
N ASP A 105 4.08 16.82 12.93
CA ASP A 105 4.51 18.13 12.45
C ASP A 105 5.08 18.08 11.02
N ASN A 106 4.74 19.09 10.22
CA ASN A 106 4.93 19.09 8.77
C ASN A 106 6.34 19.55 8.36
N LYS A 107 7.38 18.77 8.65
CA LYS A 107 8.76 19.12 8.24
C LYS A 107 9.59 17.98 7.64
N SER A 108 9.15 17.54 6.46
CA SER A 108 10.00 17.01 5.38
C SER A 108 11.23 16.17 5.80
N THR A 109 11.04 15.10 6.58
CA THR A 109 11.96 13.96 6.50
C THR A 109 11.98 13.55 5.04
N ALA A 110 13.16 13.56 4.39
CA ALA A 110 13.29 13.05 3.04
C ALA A 110 12.95 11.55 3.08
N GLN A 111 11.72 11.20 2.69
CA GLN A 111 11.26 9.81 2.71
C GLN A 111 12.22 8.98 1.87
N SER A 112 12.97 8.06 2.52
CA SER A 112 13.88 7.20 1.78
C SER A 112 13.08 6.40 0.76
N ILE A 113 13.70 6.10 -0.37
CA ILE A 113 13.02 5.35 -1.43
C ILE A 113 12.59 3.96 -0.94
N GLU A 114 13.35 3.37 -0.01
CA GLU A 114 12.97 2.19 0.78
C GLU A 114 11.67 2.42 1.56
N GLY A 115 11.58 3.48 2.37
CA GLY A 115 10.39 3.80 3.14
C GLY A 115 9.15 4.08 2.28
N ILE A 116 9.33 4.62 1.07
CA ILE A 116 8.29 4.80 0.06
C ILE A 116 7.84 3.44 -0.51
N ILE A 117 8.79 2.57 -0.84
CA ILE A 117 8.54 1.21 -1.37
C ILE A 117 7.82 0.36 -0.33
N VAL A 118 8.31 0.32 0.92
CA VAL A 118 7.67 -0.34 2.06
C VAL A 118 6.27 0.22 2.31
N SER A 119 6.08 1.55 2.28
CA SER A 119 4.76 2.17 2.41
C SER A 119 3.79 1.78 1.28
N ALA A 120 4.28 1.46 0.08
CA ALA A 120 3.45 1.02 -1.04
C ALA A 120 3.16 -0.49 -1.00
N MET A 121 4.12 -1.30 -0.56
CA MET A 121 4.06 -2.77 -0.62
C MET A 121 3.43 -3.43 0.61
N PHE A 122 3.64 -2.88 1.82
CA PHE A 122 3.44 -3.65 3.05
C PHE A 122 1.98 -4.07 3.33
N LYS A 123 0.96 -3.23 3.05
CA LYS A 123 -0.44 -3.68 3.23
C LYS A 123 -0.76 -4.87 2.32
N SER A 124 -0.46 -4.76 1.02
CA SER A 124 -0.69 -5.83 0.05
C SER A 124 0.06 -7.11 0.41
N LEU A 125 1.29 -7.02 0.93
CA LEU A 125 2.07 -8.17 1.34
C LEU A 125 1.44 -8.88 2.54
N ILE A 126 1.09 -8.13 3.60
CA ILE A 126 0.42 -8.68 4.78
C ILE A 126 -0.94 -9.29 4.44
N THR A 127 -1.73 -8.65 3.56
CA THR A 127 -3.01 -9.22 3.09
C THR A 127 -2.80 -10.55 2.36
N ARG A 128 -1.80 -10.66 1.47
CA ARG A 128 -1.48 -11.94 0.80
C ARG A 128 -1.02 -13.01 1.79
N CYS A 129 -0.07 -12.70 2.67
CA CYS A 129 0.43 -13.65 3.65
C CYS A 129 -0.68 -14.16 4.58
N ALA A 130 -1.63 -13.30 4.98
CA ALA A 130 -2.79 -13.70 5.75
C ALA A 130 -3.68 -14.68 4.96
N SER A 131 -3.98 -14.39 3.69
CA SER A 131 -4.76 -15.27 2.80
C SER A 131 -4.10 -16.64 2.55
N THR A 132 -2.77 -16.73 2.55
CA THR A 132 -2.02 -17.97 2.30
C THR A 132 -1.38 -18.56 3.57
N THR A 133 -1.88 -18.22 4.76
CA THR A 133 -1.22 -18.60 6.05
C THR A 133 -1.00 -20.12 6.17
N HIS A 134 -2.00 -20.93 5.81
CA HIS A 134 -1.93 -22.39 5.91
C HIS A 134 -0.85 -23.00 4.99
N GLU A 135 -0.63 -22.41 3.80
CA GLU A 135 0.43 -22.83 2.88
C GLU A 135 1.81 -22.40 3.39
N LEU A 136 1.92 -21.18 3.96
CA LEU A 136 3.18 -20.65 4.49
C LEU A 136 3.68 -21.39 5.75
N HIS A 137 2.79 -22.09 6.47
CA HIS A 137 3.17 -22.98 7.57
C HIS A 137 3.49 -24.42 7.14
N SER A 138 3.49 -24.72 5.84
CA SER A 138 3.99 -26.02 5.36
C SER A 138 5.51 -26.15 5.59
N PRO A 139 6.05 -27.36 5.78
CA PRO A 139 7.49 -27.56 5.94
C PRO A 139 8.30 -27.12 4.70
N GLU A 140 7.68 -27.16 3.52
CA GLU A 140 8.27 -26.73 2.24
C GLU A 140 8.49 -25.21 2.18
N ASN A 141 7.62 -24.43 2.83
CA ASN A 141 7.67 -22.96 2.85
C ASN A 141 8.39 -22.38 4.08
N LEU A 142 8.96 -23.21 4.95
CA LEU A 142 9.52 -22.78 6.24
C LEU A 142 10.62 -21.71 6.12
N GLY A 143 11.46 -21.76 5.07
CA GLY A 143 12.46 -20.73 4.78
C GLY A 143 11.82 -19.37 4.48
N LEU A 144 10.91 -19.33 3.51
CA LEU A 144 10.13 -18.14 3.15
C LEU A 144 9.36 -17.58 4.37
N TYR A 145 8.80 -18.44 5.21
CA TYR A 145 8.12 -18.00 6.44
C TYR A 145 9.08 -17.33 7.44
N CYS A 146 10.29 -17.86 7.62
CA CYS A 146 11.33 -17.22 8.42
C CYS A 146 11.77 -15.87 7.85
N ASP A 147 11.88 -15.73 6.53
CA ASP A 147 12.23 -14.45 5.89
C ASP A 147 11.10 -13.42 5.96
N ILE A 148 9.83 -13.84 5.79
CA ILE A 148 8.66 -13.00 6.04
C ILE A 148 8.67 -12.50 7.50
N ARG A 149 8.98 -13.37 8.47
CA ARG A 149 9.05 -12.99 9.89
C ARG A 149 10.14 -11.94 10.17
N GLN A 150 11.34 -12.12 9.60
CA GLN A 150 12.44 -11.15 9.71
C GLN A 150 12.05 -9.80 9.08
N LEU A 151 11.50 -9.81 7.86
CA LEU A 151 11.00 -8.63 7.17
C LEU A 151 9.94 -7.87 7.97
N VAL A 152 9.00 -8.58 8.62
CA VAL A 152 7.97 -7.97 9.46
C VAL A 152 8.58 -7.33 10.73
N GLN A 153 9.56 -7.96 11.36
CA GLN A 153 10.26 -7.37 12.51
C GLN A 153 11.07 -6.12 12.10
N PHE A 154 11.81 -6.19 10.99
CA PHE A 154 12.51 -5.03 10.44
C PHE A 154 11.56 -3.86 10.13
N ILE A 155 10.40 -4.13 9.50
CA ILE A 155 9.41 -3.09 9.19
C ILE A 155 8.74 -2.53 10.46
N LYS A 156 8.57 -3.33 11.51
CA LYS A 156 8.09 -2.87 12.83
C LYS A 156 9.08 -1.90 13.49
N GLU A 157 10.38 -2.11 13.32
CA GLU A 157 11.44 -1.30 13.91
C GLU A 157 11.81 -0.08 13.04
N ALA A 158 12.39 -0.31 11.86
CA ALA A 158 12.87 0.73 10.95
C ALA A 158 11.73 1.56 10.33
N HIS A 159 10.53 0.98 10.23
CA HIS A 159 9.38 1.57 9.54
C HIS A 159 8.09 1.54 10.38
N GLY A 160 8.20 1.65 11.71
CA GLY A 160 7.08 1.48 12.65
C GLY A 160 5.81 2.31 12.39
N ASN A 161 5.91 3.44 11.69
CA ASN A 161 4.76 4.22 11.22
C ASN A 161 3.97 3.54 10.08
N VAL A 162 4.64 2.77 9.21
CA VAL A 162 3.97 1.91 8.22
C VAL A 162 3.36 0.70 8.93
N PHE A 163 4.13 0.05 9.81
CA PHE A 163 3.68 -1.11 10.57
C PHE A 163 2.40 -0.83 11.35
N ARG A 164 2.36 0.24 12.16
CA ARG A 164 1.17 0.63 12.95
C ARG A 164 -0.06 0.87 12.07
N ARG A 165 0.07 1.57 10.94
CA ARG A 165 -1.07 1.81 10.02
C ARG A 165 -1.60 0.51 9.40
N VAL A 166 -0.72 -0.40 8.99
CA VAL A 166 -1.14 -1.68 8.40
C VAL A 166 -1.76 -2.59 9.46
N ALA A 167 -1.16 -2.70 10.65
CA ALA A 167 -1.71 -3.46 11.78
C ALA A 167 -3.09 -2.93 12.22
N LEU A 168 -3.24 -1.61 12.39
CA LEU A 168 -4.54 -1.01 12.69
C LEU A 168 -5.57 -1.27 11.59
N SER A 169 -5.18 -1.21 10.31
CA SER A 169 -6.09 -1.55 9.22
C SER A 169 -6.50 -3.03 9.24
N ALA A 170 -5.59 -3.95 9.54
CA ALA A 170 -5.91 -5.38 9.65
C ALA A 170 -6.82 -5.69 10.86
N LEU A 171 -6.69 -4.95 11.96
CA LEU A 171 -7.60 -5.03 13.11
C LEU A 171 -8.99 -4.51 12.74
N LEU A 172 -9.10 -3.38 12.03
CA LEU A 172 -10.37 -2.86 11.51
C LEU A 172 -11.03 -3.84 10.53
N ASP A 173 -10.28 -4.29 9.51
CA ASP A 173 -10.67 -5.31 8.52
C ASP A 173 -11.12 -6.65 9.18
N SER A 174 -10.75 -6.88 10.45
CA SER A 174 -11.20 -8.03 11.26
C SER A 174 -12.44 -7.71 12.12
N THR A 175 -12.52 -6.53 12.73
CA THR A 175 -13.70 -6.11 13.50
C THR A 175 -14.95 -5.95 12.63
N GLU A 176 -14.81 -5.47 11.39
CA GLU A 176 -15.95 -5.35 10.46
C GLU A 176 -16.55 -6.72 10.10
N LYS A 177 -15.71 -7.76 10.01
CA LYS A 177 -16.15 -9.16 9.78
C LYS A 177 -16.83 -9.79 11.01
N LEU A 178 -16.69 -9.20 12.19
CA LEU A 178 -17.28 -9.68 13.45
C LEU A 178 -18.58 -8.93 13.82
N ILE A 179 -18.99 -7.92 13.05
CA ILE A 179 -20.21 -7.13 13.30
C ILE A 179 -21.25 -7.46 12.20
N PRO A 180 -22.09 -8.50 12.36
CA PRO A 180 -23.11 -8.86 11.39
C PRO A 180 -24.27 -7.85 11.44
N GLY A 181 -24.21 -6.79 10.65
CA GLY A 181 -25.32 -5.82 10.55
C GLY A 181 -25.12 -4.62 9.62
N ARG A 182 -23.89 -4.13 9.44
CA ARG A 182 -23.65 -2.98 8.55
C ARG A 182 -23.54 -3.45 7.09
N LYS A 183 -24.67 -3.48 6.40
CA LYS A 183 -24.73 -3.76 4.96
C LYS A 183 -23.79 -2.82 4.19
N THR A 184 -22.92 -3.39 3.36
CA THR A 184 -22.25 -2.65 2.30
C THR A 184 -23.30 -2.24 1.28
N GLU A 185 -23.40 -0.95 0.97
CA GLU A 185 -24.13 -0.51 -0.21
C GLU A 185 -23.25 -0.79 -1.44
N GLU A 186 -23.40 -1.97 -2.04
CA GLU A 186 -22.81 -2.25 -3.34
C GLU A 186 -23.43 -1.33 -4.38
N ASN A 187 -22.60 -0.42 -4.89
CA ASN A 187 -22.95 0.56 -5.93
C ASN A 187 -23.25 -0.15 -7.26
N THR A 188 -24.44 -0.75 -7.35
CA THR A 188 -24.93 -1.44 -8.54
C THR A 188 -25.43 -0.41 -9.53
N GLU A 189 -24.65 -0.16 -10.58
CA GLU A 189 -25.05 0.69 -11.69
C GLU A 189 -26.29 0.09 -12.38
N GLN A 190 -27.37 0.87 -12.48
CA GLN A 190 -28.54 0.54 -13.31
C GLN A 190 -28.95 1.75 -14.17
N GLU A 191 -29.27 1.50 -15.43
CA GLU A 191 -29.59 2.53 -16.42
C GLU A 191 -30.87 3.32 -16.08
N PRO A 192 -30.90 4.65 -16.29
CA PRO A 192 -32.14 5.40 -16.36
C PRO A 192 -32.75 5.29 -17.77
N LYS A 193 -33.94 4.69 -17.91
CA LYS A 193 -34.72 4.68 -19.16
C LYS A 193 -36.12 5.33 -18.97
N PRO A 194 -36.63 6.17 -19.89
CA PRO A 194 -37.75 7.10 -19.64
C PRO A 194 -39.04 6.70 -20.42
N PRO A 195 -40.08 7.56 -20.56
CA PRO A 195 -40.61 8.61 -19.66
C PRO A 195 -42.13 8.42 -19.33
N GLY A 196 -42.60 8.98 -18.21
CA GLY A 196 -44.02 8.90 -17.77
C GLY A 196 -44.87 10.17 -18.02
N SER A 197 -45.84 10.06 -18.92
CA SER A 197 -46.80 11.08 -19.42
C SER A 197 -47.51 11.99 -18.40
N LYS A 198 -47.83 13.23 -18.80
CA LYS A 198 -48.73 14.18 -18.08
C LYS A 198 -50.18 14.15 -18.60
N LYS A 199 -51.16 14.33 -17.68
CA LYS A 199 -52.56 14.83 -17.84
C LYS A 199 -53.06 15.17 -16.40
N SER A 200 -53.76 16.26 -16.06
CA SER A 200 -54.96 16.93 -16.62
C SER A 200 -56.21 16.04 -16.49
N GLU A 201 -57.36 16.45 -15.91
CA GLU A 201 -57.89 17.73 -15.37
C GLU A 201 -59.17 17.38 -14.54
N VAL A 202 -59.70 18.12 -13.54
CA VAL A 202 -60.72 19.22 -13.63
C VAL A 202 -61.29 19.52 -12.21
N GLY A 203 -61.50 20.81 -11.87
CA GLY A 203 -62.62 21.32 -11.02
C GLY A 203 -62.57 21.16 -9.47
N SER A 204 -63.24 22.01 -8.67
CA SER A 204 -64.00 23.25 -8.97
C SER A 204 -64.34 24.09 -7.70
N VAL A 205 -64.45 25.43 -7.82
CA VAL A 205 -65.28 26.38 -7.01
C VAL A 205 -64.99 26.60 -5.49
N VAL A 206 -65.19 27.77 -4.84
CA VAL A 206 -65.05 29.23 -5.20
C VAL A 206 -65.20 30.13 -3.92
N ILE A 207 -64.41 31.23 -3.77
CA ILE A 207 -64.61 32.39 -2.81
C ILE A 207 -64.51 32.00 -1.29
N ASP A 208 -64.25 32.79 -0.22
CA ASP A 208 -64.06 34.23 0.19
C ASP A 208 -62.99 34.25 1.35
N LYS A 209 -62.56 35.29 2.11
CA LYS A 209 -62.69 36.77 2.19
C LYS A 209 -61.56 37.39 3.06
N GLY A 210 -61.07 38.60 2.73
CA GLY A 210 -60.39 39.55 3.66
C GLY A 210 -58.97 39.21 4.17
N GLN A 211 -58.18 40.14 4.74
CA GLN A 211 -58.30 41.61 4.79
C GLN A 211 -56.93 42.31 5.12
N LEU A 212 -56.47 43.20 4.21
CA LEU A 212 -55.59 44.40 4.34
C LEU A 212 -54.31 44.47 5.24
N SER A 213 -53.38 45.34 4.77
CA SER A 213 -52.19 45.94 5.43
C SER A 213 -50.94 45.03 5.60
N SER A 214 -49.68 45.38 5.24
CA SER A 214 -49.00 46.60 4.72
C SER A 214 -48.67 47.73 5.73
N ALA A 215 -47.45 48.26 5.87
CA ALA A 215 -46.14 47.89 5.29
C ALA A 215 -44.95 48.33 6.23
N PRO A 216 -43.83 49.01 5.85
CA PRO A 216 -42.55 48.81 6.58
C PRO A 216 -41.93 50.06 7.25
N GLU A 217 -40.86 49.83 8.02
CA GLU A 217 -39.61 50.61 8.01
C GLU A 217 -38.41 49.64 7.95
#